data_AF-A0A8T7EJW4-F1
#
_entry.id   AF-A0A8T7EJW4-F1
#
_cell.length_a   1.000
_cell.length_b   1.000
_cell.length_c   1.000
_cell.angle_alpha   90.00
_cell.angle_beta   90.00
_cell.angle_gamma   90.00
#
_symmetry.space_group_name_H-M   'P 1'
#
loop_
_entity.id
_entity.type
_entity.pdbx_description
1 polymer ?
#
loop_
_entity_poly.entity_id
_entity_poly.type
_entity_poly.pdbx_seq_one_letter_code
_entity_poly.pdbx_strand_id
1 'polypeptide(L)'
;MRVCCALRLTSAFTTSYVETQSQTDYEANINTCLDEGFDIIVTVGFLIYDAAIAAAKANPDVYFIGVDQFPAETAPNFVGIQFREDQAGYLAGVMAALMSESGKVGGVYGIDIPPVRKFRNGFEQGAKSVNPDIETFGVYIPDFLAPQLGAEAADAMVSEEGVDVVFGAGGPTGSGGIVHAARDWRMGHRRRSGRVHHNLRQR
;
A
#
# COMPACT_ATOMS: atom_id res chain seq x y z
N MET A 1 5.99 -0.66 -9.08
CA MET A 1 6.21 0.81 -8.94
C MET A 1 6.36 1.35 -10.36
N ARG A 2 6.04 2.62 -10.61
CA ARG A 2 6.08 3.18 -11.97
C ARG A 2 7.01 4.37 -12.05
N VAL A 3 7.73 4.49 -13.16
CA VAL A 3 8.32 5.74 -13.61
C VAL A 3 7.39 6.26 -14.71
N CYS A 4 6.72 7.39 -14.46
CA CYS A 4 5.86 8.03 -15.44
C CYS A 4 6.60 9.21 -16.06
N CYS A 5 6.51 9.35 -17.37
CA CYS A 5 7.33 10.25 -18.16
C CYS A 5 6.39 11.15 -18.97
N ALA A 6 6.55 12.46 -18.86
CA ALA A 6 5.64 13.44 -19.45
C ALA A 6 6.42 14.52 -20.20
N LEU A 7 6.09 14.68 -21.48
CA LEU A 7 6.76 15.61 -22.40
C LEU A 7 5.74 16.64 -22.86
N ARG A 8 6.15 17.92 -22.89
CA ARG A 8 5.31 19.01 -23.37
C ARG A 8 5.69 19.37 -24.80
N LEU A 9 4.89 18.93 -25.76
CA LEU A 9 4.93 19.49 -27.12
C LEU A 9 4.09 20.77 -27.12
N THR A 10 4.43 21.71 -28.00
CA THR A 10 4.01 23.14 -28.05
C THR A 10 2.50 23.44 -27.91
N SER A 11 1.62 22.44 -27.91
CA SER A 11 0.20 22.57 -27.55
C SER A 11 -0.45 21.35 -26.88
N ALA A 12 0.28 20.26 -26.61
CA ALA A 12 -0.26 19.02 -26.01
C ALA A 12 0.77 18.29 -25.14
N PHE A 13 0.32 17.63 -24.07
CA PHE A 13 1.16 16.74 -23.27
C PHE A 13 1.14 15.33 -23.86
N THR A 14 2.32 14.73 -24.01
CA THR A 14 2.48 13.30 -24.28
C THR A 14 2.99 12.63 -23.03
N THR A 15 2.37 11.51 -22.66
CA THR A 15 2.75 10.74 -21.47
C THR A 15 3.11 9.31 -21.87
N SER A 16 4.18 8.78 -21.29
CA SER A 16 4.56 7.38 -21.33
C SER A 16 4.85 6.89 -19.91
N TYR A 17 5.02 5.59 -19.72
CA TYR A 17 5.47 5.06 -18.44
C TYR A 17 6.28 3.78 -18.62
N VAL A 18 7.21 3.58 -17.69
CA VAL A 18 7.96 2.34 -17.52
C VAL A 18 7.55 1.71 -16.20
N GLU A 19 7.05 0.48 -16.25
CA GLU A 19 6.70 -0.27 -15.04
C GLU A 19 7.98 -0.92 -14.49
N THR A 20 8.38 -0.52 -13.30
CA THR A 20 9.55 -1.07 -12.62
C THR A 20 9.21 -2.42 -11.98
N GLN A 21 9.97 -3.45 -12.34
CA GLN A 21 9.83 -4.81 -11.82
C GLN A 21 10.75 -5.06 -10.63
N SER A 22 11.97 -4.53 -10.64
CA SER A 22 12.96 -4.67 -9.57
C SER A 22 13.57 -3.31 -9.17
N GLN A 23 14.05 -3.21 -7.92
CA GLN A 23 14.77 -2.03 -7.44
C GLN A 23 16.04 -1.75 -8.25
N THR A 24 16.66 -2.81 -8.81
CA THR A 24 17.84 -2.70 -9.67
C THR A 24 17.57 -1.94 -10.97
N ASP A 25 16.31 -1.80 -11.37
CA ASP A 25 15.93 -1.20 -12.65
C ASP A 25 15.68 0.31 -12.53
N TYR A 26 15.76 0.89 -11.34
CA TYR A 26 15.40 2.29 -11.10
C TYR A 26 16.15 3.28 -11.99
N GLU A 27 17.49 3.24 -11.98
CA GLU A 27 18.32 4.14 -12.79
C GLU A 27 18.10 3.92 -14.28
N ALA A 28 18.06 2.66 -14.73
CA ALA A 28 17.84 2.32 -16.13
C ALA A 28 16.49 2.84 -16.66
N ASN A 29 15.43 2.72 -15.85
CA ASN A 29 14.10 3.20 -16.20
C ASN A 29 14.02 4.73 -16.24
N ILE A 30 14.71 5.42 -15.30
CA ILE A 30 14.80 6.88 -15.32
C ILE A 30 15.57 7.34 -16.57
N ASN A 31 16.70 6.71 -16.88
CA ASN A 31 17.52 7.04 -18.04
C ASN A 31 16.78 6.80 -19.36
N THR A 32 15.94 5.76 -19.45
CA THR A 32 15.09 5.54 -20.62
C THR A 32 14.23 6.77 -20.92
N CYS A 33 13.66 7.40 -19.89
CA CYS A 33 12.85 8.61 -20.09
C CYS A 33 13.68 9.87 -20.38
N LEU A 34 14.89 9.97 -19.84
CA LEU A 34 15.82 11.03 -20.21
C LEU A 34 16.23 10.91 -21.69
N ASP A 35 16.57 9.70 -22.13
CA ASP A 35 16.99 9.40 -23.51
C ASP A 35 15.86 9.62 -24.52
N GLU A 36 14.61 9.35 -24.12
CA GLU A 36 13.41 9.65 -24.91
C GLU A 36 13.04 11.15 -24.95
N GLY A 37 13.79 11.99 -24.22
CA GLY A 37 13.66 13.44 -24.27
C GLY A 37 12.50 14.01 -23.46
N PHE A 38 12.09 13.35 -22.37
CA PHE A 38 11.03 13.84 -21.49
C PHE A 38 11.49 15.00 -20.59
N ASP A 39 10.74 16.10 -20.58
CA ASP A 39 11.04 17.28 -19.75
C ASP A 39 10.56 17.15 -18.29
N ILE A 40 9.67 16.19 -18.01
CA ILE A 40 9.14 15.91 -16.66
C ILE A 40 9.17 14.39 -16.41
N ILE A 41 9.79 13.98 -15.31
CA ILE A 41 9.87 12.59 -14.86
C ILE A 41 9.24 12.46 -13.46
N VAL A 42 8.25 11.58 -13.34
CA VAL A 42 7.56 11.27 -12.10
C VAL A 42 8.01 9.90 -11.60
N THR A 43 8.71 9.85 -10.47
CA THR A 43 9.17 8.60 -9.86
C THR A 43 8.22 8.21 -8.72
N VAL A 44 7.62 7.02 -8.79
CA VAL A 44 6.57 6.62 -7.84
C VAL A 44 7.09 5.65 -6.80
N GLY A 45 7.14 6.11 -5.56
CA GLY A 45 7.38 5.33 -4.35
C GLY A 45 8.65 5.73 -3.59
N PHE A 46 8.72 5.34 -2.33
CA PHE A 46 9.79 5.72 -1.42
C PHE A 46 11.19 5.25 -1.85
N LEU A 47 11.32 3.98 -2.26
CA LEU A 47 12.63 3.33 -2.49
C LEU A 47 13.40 3.83 -3.71
N ILE A 48 12.75 4.55 -4.64
CA ILE A 48 13.40 5.11 -5.84
C ILE A 48 14.00 6.51 -5.58
N TYR A 49 13.85 7.06 -4.37
CA TYR A 49 14.30 8.42 -4.02
C TYR A 49 15.75 8.71 -4.42
N ASP A 50 16.70 7.85 -4.01
CA ASP A 50 18.13 8.10 -4.23
C ASP A 50 18.48 8.18 -5.73
N ALA A 51 17.90 7.29 -6.54
CA ALA A 51 18.07 7.33 -7.99
C ALA A 51 17.42 8.58 -8.61
N ALA A 52 16.24 8.97 -8.12
CA ALA A 52 15.51 10.14 -8.61
C ALA A 52 16.24 11.46 -8.32
N ILE A 53 16.73 11.65 -7.08
CA ILE A 53 17.44 12.87 -6.70
C ILE A 53 18.81 12.97 -7.37
N ALA A 54 19.50 11.84 -7.57
CA ALA A 54 20.76 11.80 -8.33
C ALA A 54 20.53 12.21 -9.80
N ALA A 55 19.50 11.64 -10.45
CA ALA A 55 19.14 11.99 -11.82
C ALA A 55 18.71 13.47 -11.94
N ALA A 56 17.94 13.99 -10.99
CA ALA A 56 17.54 15.40 -10.97
C ALA A 56 18.75 16.34 -10.92
N LYS A 57 19.72 16.06 -10.05
CA LYS A 57 20.95 16.86 -9.97
C LYS A 57 21.81 16.79 -11.23
N ALA A 58 21.82 15.65 -11.90
CA ALA A 58 22.57 15.46 -13.14
C ALA A 58 21.91 16.13 -14.37
N ASN A 59 20.59 16.37 -14.32
CA ASN A 59 19.80 16.87 -15.45
C ASN A 59 18.99 18.12 -15.04
N PRO A 60 19.65 19.30 -14.90
CA PRO A 60 19.01 20.50 -14.36
C PRO A 60 17.86 21.06 -15.20
N ASP A 61 17.81 20.71 -16.49
CA ASP A 61 16.74 21.16 -17.42
C ASP A 61 15.48 20.28 -17.38
N VAL A 62 15.54 19.13 -16.69
CA VAL A 62 14.42 18.18 -16.55
C VAL A 62 13.83 18.28 -15.15
N TYR A 63 12.50 18.35 -15.04
CA TYR A 63 11.82 18.40 -13.74
C TYR A 63 11.51 16.99 -13.22
N PHE A 64 11.68 16.80 -11.92
CA PHE A 64 11.42 15.54 -11.23
C PHE A 64 10.35 15.71 -10.14
N ILE A 65 9.40 14.78 -10.13
CA ILE A 65 8.34 14.69 -9.12
C ILE A 65 8.45 13.32 -8.44
N GLY A 66 8.91 13.29 -7.20
CA GLY A 66 8.97 12.09 -6.39
C GLY A 66 7.68 11.87 -5.62
N VAL A 67 6.90 10.83 -5.92
CA VAL A 67 5.71 10.47 -5.14
C VAL A 67 6.13 9.56 -3.99
N ASP A 68 5.65 9.85 -2.78
CA ASP A 68 5.98 9.10 -1.56
C ASP A 68 7.46 9.24 -1.15
N GLN A 69 8.08 10.36 -1.52
CA GLN A 69 9.50 10.61 -1.30
C GLN A 69 9.69 11.83 -0.41
N PHE A 70 10.41 11.63 0.69
CA PHE A 70 10.86 12.72 1.54
C PHE A 70 12.14 13.32 0.92
N PRO A 71 12.13 14.59 0.48
CA PRO A 71 13.31 15.23 -0.07
C PRO A 71 14.30 15.59 1.06
N ALA A 72 15.10 14.61 1.49
CA ALA A 72 16.17 14.84 2.47
C ALA A 72 17.24 15.80 1.93
N GLU A 73 17.46 15.74 0.62
CA GLU A 73 18.30 16.63 -0.16
C GLU A 73 17.46 17.49 -1.10
N THR A 74 17.93 18.71 -1.36
CA THR A 74 17.25 19.67 -2.23
C THR A 74 17.90 19.75 -3.60
N ALA A 75 17.08 19.73 -4.65
CA ALA A 75 17.47 20.15 -6.00
C ALA A 75 16.39 21.12 -6.55
N PRO A 76 16.75 22.20 -7.27
CA PRO A 76 15.77 23.19 -7.74
C PRO A 76 14.68 22.63 -8.67
N ASN A 77 15.00 21.54 -9.36
CA ASN A 77 14.14 20.82 -10.29
C ASN A 77 13.51 19.56 -9.69
N PHE A 78 13.57 19.36 -8.37
CA PHE A 78 12.99 18.19 -7.70
C PHE A 78 11.96 18.60 -6.65
N VAL A 79 10.79 17.94 -6.67
CA VAL A 79 9.79 18.05 -5.61
C VAL A 79 9.36 16.67 -5.12
N GLY A 80 9.36 16.47 -3.81
CA GLY A 80 8.83 15.27 -3.15
C GLY A 80 7.39 15.50 -2.66
N ILE A 81 6.45 14.67 -3.12
CA ILE A 81 5.07 14.63 -2.64
C ILE A 81 4.99 13.61 -1.51
N GLN A 82 4.55 14.05 -0.34
CA GLN A 82 4.32 13.19 0.83
C GLN A 82 2.86 13.19 1.22
N PHE A 83 2.44 12.10 1.87
CA PHE A 83 1.08 11.98 2.39
C PHE A 83 1.06 11.89 3.91
N ARG A 84 -0.18 11.95 4.41
CA ARG A 84 -0.55 11.71 5.81
C ARG A 84 -1.18 10.33 5.92
N GLU A 85 -0.39 9.30 5.59
CA GLU A 85 -0.82 7.90 5.60
C GLU A 85 -1.31 7.48 6.99
N ASP A 86 -0.77 8.10 8.04
CA ASP A 86 -1.19 7.99 9.43
C ASP A 86 -2.67 8.34 9.62
N GLN A 87 -3.15 9.40 8.97
CA GLN A 87 -4.55 9.83 9.09
C GLN A 87 -5.51 8.86 8.37
N ALA A 88 -5.12 8.39 7.19
CA ALA A 88 -5.89 7.40 6.45
C ALA A 88 -5.94 6.06 7.21
N GLY A 89 -4.78 5.61 7.73
CA GLY A 89 -4.68 4.44 8.60
C GLY A 89 -5.56 4.59 9.83
N TYR A 90 -5.53 5.75 10.51
CA TYR A 90 -6.34 6.02 11.69
C TYR A 90 -7.84 5.85 11.44
N LEU A 91 -8.37 6.46 10.38
CA LEU A 91 -9.78 6.32 10.03
C LEU A 91 -10.15 4.87 9.69
N ALA A 92 -9.27 4.14 9.00
CA ALA A 92 -9.46 2.72 8.74
C ALA A 92 -9.47 1.88 10.03
N GLY A 93 -8.60 2.22 10.99
CA GLY A 93 -8.54 1.58 12.31
C GLY A 93 -9.79 1.81 13.14
N VAL A 94 -10.29 3.06 13.17
CA VAL A 94 -11.56 3.40 13.82
C VAL A 94 -12.70 2.56 13.25
N MET A 95 -12.80 2.49 11.91
CA MET A 95 -13.82 1.68 11.26
C MET A 95 -13.67 0.19 11.61
N ALA A 96 -12.44 -0.34 11.57
CA ALA A 96 -12.19 -1.74 11.88
C ALA A 96 -12.61 -2.10 13.31
N ALA A 97 -12.31 -1.26 14.29
CA ALA A 97 -12.73 -1.47 15.68
C ALA A 97 -14.25 -1.41 15.85
N LEU A 98 -14.94 -0.52 15.12
CA LEU A 98 -16.41 -0.44 15.14
C LEU A 98 -17.09 -1.64 14.46
N MET A 99 -16.41 -2.28 13.51
CA MET A 99 -16.92 -3.43 12.78
C MET A 99 -16.59 -4.78 13.42
N SER A 100 -15.50 -4.86 14.19
CA SER A 100 -15.03 -6.12 14.78
C SER A 100 -16.04 -6.66 15.80
N GLU A 101 -16.41 -7.92 15.65
CA GLU A 101 -17.20 -8.71 16.61
C GLU A 101 -16.29 -9.49 17.57
N SER A 102 -15.09 -9.85 17.16
CA SER A 102 -14.12 -10.62 17.96
C SER A 102 -13.26 -9.75 18.87
N GLY A 103 -13.20 -8.43 18.62
CA GLY A 103 -12.25 -7.54 19.27
C GLY A 103 -10.82 -7.71 18.78
N LYS A 104 -10.61 -8.34 17.61
CA LYS A 104 -9.30 -8.62 17.02
C LYS A 104 -9.24 -8.14 15.57
N VAL A 105 -8.29 -7.26 15.28
CA VAL A 105 -8.09 -6.68 13.95
C VAL A 105 -6.67 -6.94 13.46
N GLY A 106 -6.47 -7.09 12.15
CA GLY A 106 -5.19 -7.46 11.56
C GLY A 106 -4.77 -6.59 10.39
N GLY A 107 -3.47 -6.49 10.15
CA GLY A 107 -2.91 -5.75 9.03
C GLY A 107 -1.91 -6.57 8.21
N VAL A 108 -2.08 -6.58 6.89
CA VAL A 108 -1.10 -7.10 5.93
C VAL A 108 -0.37 -5.92 5.28
N TYR A 109 0.90 -5.78 5.62
CA TYR A 109 1.73 -4.65 5.21
C TYR A 109 2.80 -5.08 4.20
N GLY A 110 3.20 -4.15 3.33
CA GLY A 110 4.34 -4.36 2.43
C GLY A 110 5.67 -4.19 3.14
N ILE A 111 6.68 -3.71 2.40
CA ILE A 111 8.03 -3.52 2.93
C ILE A 111 7.99 -2.55 4.12
N ASP A 112 8.81 -2.81 5.15
CA ASP A 112 8.91 -1.97 6.34
C ASP A 112 9.64 -0.65 6.07
N ILE A 113 8.93 0.30 5.47
CA ILE A 113 9.38 1.65 5.11
C ILE A 113 8.48 2.73 5.74
N PRO A 114 8.93 3.99 5.87
CA PRO A 114 8.18 5.01 6.61
C PRO A 114 6.70 5.20 6.22
N PRO A 115 6.32 5.21 4.92
CA PRO A 115 4.92 5.34 4.52
C PRO A 115 4.05 4.16 5.01
N VAL A 116 4.59 2.94 4.95
CA VAL A 116 3.91 1.72 5.41
C VAL A 116 3.81 1.68 6.94
N ARG A 117 4.87 2.13 7.65
CA ARG A 117 4.83 2.32 9.10
C ARG A 117 3.76 3.32 9.52
N LYS A 118 3.61 4.44 8.81
CA LYS A 118 2.55 5.42 9.10
C LYS A 118 1.15 4.80 8.96
N PHE A 119 0.89 4.04 7.90
CA PHE A 119 -0.37 3.31 7.75
C PHE A 119 -0.64 2.36 8.92
N ARG A 120 0.33 1.52 9.28
CA ARG A 120 0.21 0.59 10.41
C ARG A 120 -0.05 1.31 11.72
N ASN A 121 0.77 2.31 12.04
CA ASN A 121 0.65 3.07 13.28
C ASN A 121 -0.68 3.80 13.36
N GLY A 122 -1.14 4.39 12.25
CA GLY A 122 -2.46 5.00 12.15
C GLY A 122 -3.54 3.97 12.44
N PHE A 123 -3.54 2.85 11.73
CA PHE A 123 -4.52 1.77 11.89
C PHE A 123 -4.63 1.26 13.33
N GLU A 124 -3.49 0.92 13.95
CA GLU A 124 -3.48 0.40 15.32
C GLU A 124 -3.95 1.45 16.34
N GLN A 125 -3.54 2.73 16.18
CA GLN A 125 -3.99 3.81 17.06
C GLN A 125 -5.47 4.14 16.88
N GLY A 126 -5.95 4.16 15.63
CA GLY A 126 -7.35 4.39 15.32
C GLY A 126 -8.24 3.32 15.94
N ALA A 127 -7.85 2.06 15.84
CA ALA A 127 -8.57 0.96 16.46
C ALA A 127 -8.63 1.10 18.00
N LYS A 128 -7.48 1.35 18.63
CA LYS A 128 -7.38 1.54 20.09
C LYS A 128 -8.11 2.76 20.62
N SER A 129 -8.34 3.78 19.77
CA SER A 129 -9.12 4.96 20.15
C SER A 129 -10.60 4.67 20.38
N VAL A 130 -11.13 3.64 19.71
CA VAL A 130 -12.54 3.20 19.84
C VAL A 130 -12.67 2.15 20.94
N ASN A 131 -11.78 1.16 20.92
CA ASN A 131 -11.74 0.09 21.90
C ASN A 131 -10.29 -0.06 22.42
N PRO A 132 -9.97 0.46 23.63
CA PRO A 132 -8.63 0.35 24.20
C PRO A 132 -8.12 -1.07 24.40
N ASP A 133 -9.04 -2.05 24.54
CA ASP A 133 -8.73 -3.46 24.74
C ASP A 133 -8.65 -4.26 23.43
N ILE A 134 -8.80 -3.62 22.27
CA ILE A 134 -8.73 -4.30 20.98
C ILE A 134 -7.34 -4.88 20.73
N GLU A 135 -7.29 -6.14 20.30
CA GLU A 135 -6.04 -6.78 19.92
C GLU A 135 -5.71 -6.48 18.45
N THR A 136 -4.50 -6.00 18.20
CA THR A 136 -4.03 -5.62 16.86
C THR A 136 -2.91 -6.55 16.41
N PHE A 137 -3.12 -7.24 15.31
CA PHE A 137 -2.15 -8.12 14.66
C PHE A 137 -1.60 -7.46 13.40
N GLY A 138 -0.40 -7.87 12.98
CA GLY A 138 0.05 -7.49 11.65
C GLY A 138 1.49 -7.83 11.33
N VAL A 139 1.72 -8.02 10.03
CA VAL A 139 3.00 -8.48 9.47
C VAL A 139 3.47 -7.57 8.36
N TYR A 140 4.77 -7.31 8.33
CA TYR A 140 5.46 -6.71 7.19
C TYR A 140 5.97 -7.82 6.29
N ILE A 141 5.60 -7.79 5.01
CA ILE A 141 6.09 -8.71 4.00
C ILE A 141 7.11 -7.94 3.15
N PRO A 142 8.34 -8.46 2.96
CA PRO A 142 9.43 -7.75 2.28
C PRO A 142 9.25 -7.69 0.75
N ASP A 143 8.01 -7.59 0.27
CA ASP A 143 7.64 -7.44 -1.13
C ASP A 143 6.26 -6.76 -1.25
N PHE A 144 6.12 -5.82 -2.18
CA PHE A 144 4.85 -5.19 -2.53
C PHE A 144 4.06 -5.97 -3.60
N LEU A 145 4.71 -6.87 -4.33
CA LEU A 145 4.18 -7.58 -5.50
C LEU A 145 3.89 -9.07 -5.24
N ALA A 146 3.74 -9.47 -3.97
CA ALA A 146 3.52 -10.85 -3.54
C ALA A 146 2.11 -11.06 -2.94
N PRO A 147 1.04 -11.00 -3.75
CA PRO A 147 -0.34 -11.18 -3.26
C PRO A 147 -0.59 -12.55 -2.62
N GLN A 148 0.17 -13.59 -3.00
CA GLN A 148 0.07 -14.93 -2.40
C GLN A 148 0.51 -14.90 -0.93
N LEU A 149 1.66 -14.29 -0.65
CA LEU A 149 2.16 -14.14 0.73
C LEU A 149 1.21 -13.28 1.58
N GLY A 150 0.60 -12.26 0.97
CA GLY A 150 -0.41 -11.45 1.64
C GLY A 150 -1.67 -12.25 1.99
N ALA A 151 -2.12 -13.15 1.11
CA ALA A 151 -3.24 -14.04 1.38
C ALA A 151 -2.92 -15.03 2.50
N GLU A 152 -1.76 -15.67 2.47
CA GLU A 152 -1.29 -16.60 3.52
C GLU A 152 -1.21 -15.92 4.89
N ALA A 153 -0.68 -14.70 4.95
CA ALA A 153 -0.64 -13.92 6.19
C ALA A 153 -2.04 -13.59 6.74
N ALA A 154 -2.98 -13.22 5.86
CA ALA A 154 -4.35 -12.98 6.26
C ALA A 154 -5.04 -14.27 6.75
N ASP A 155 -4.79 -15.40 6.08
CA ASP A 155 -5.33 -16.71 6.48
C ASP A 155 -4.89 -17.09 7.89
N ALA A 156 -3.60 -16.95 8.20
CA ALA A 156 -3.07 -17.23 9.53
C ALA A 156 -3.71 -16.33 10.61
N MET A 157 -3.80 -15.01 10.36
CA MET A 157 -4.46 -14.09 11.30
C MET A 157 -5.94 -14.44 11.51
N VAL A 158 -6.67 -14.81 10.46
CA VAL A 158 -8.09 -15.14 10.55
C VAL A 158 -8.30 -16.49 11.24
N SER A 159 -7.55 -17.52 10.83
CA SER A 159 -7.76 -18.91 11.23
C SER A 159 -7.15 -19.26 12.58
N GLU A 160 -5.99 -18.68 12.92
CA GLU A 160 -5.25 -19.01 14.15
C GLU A 160 -5.52 -17.99 15.26
N GLU A 161 -5.53 -16.69 14.91
CA GLU A 161 -5.67 -15.61 15.89
C GLU A 161 -7.13 -15.17 16.08
N GLY A 162 -8.02 -15.47 15.13
CA GLY A 162 -9.43 -15.06 15.18
C GLY A 162 -9.66 -13.60 14.81
N VAL A 163 -8.77 -13.01 14.00
CA VAL A 163 -8.97 -11.69 13.39
C VAL A 163 -10.20 -11.73 12.47
N ASP A 164 -11.09 -10.75 12.61
CA ASP A 164 -12.31 -10.66 11.79
C ASP A 164 -12.39 -9.44 10.88
N VAL A 165 -11.46 -8.49 11.02
CA VAL A 165 -11.25 -7.37 10.10
C VAL A 165 -9.78 -7.26 9.70
N VAL A 166 -9.50 -7.29 8.39
CA VAL A 166 -8.15 -7.18 7.83
C VAL A 166 -7.98 -5.89 7.04
N PHE A 167 -6.94 -5.13 7.37
CA PHE A 167 -6.47 -3.98 6.61
C PHE A 167 -5.27 -4.36 5.74
N GLY A 168 -5.16 -3.76 4.55
CA GLY A 168 -4.05 -4.00 3.62
C GLY A 168 -3.36 -2.70 3.24
N ALA A 169 -2.07 -2.58 3.55
CA ALA A 169 -1.23 -1.44 3.17
C ALA A 169 0.13 -1.93 2.67
N GLY A 170 0.16 -2.42 1.43
CA GLY A 170 1.33 -3.06 0.86
C GLY A 170 1.22 -3.36 -0.63
N GLY A 171 0.54 -2.50 -1.41
CA GLY A 171 0.31 -2.75 -2.83
C GLY A 171 -0.43 -4.08 -3.08
N PRO A 172 -0.14 -4.79 -4.19
CA PRO A 172 -0.67 -6.14 -4.44
C PRO A 172 -0.56 -7.12 -3.27
N THR A 173 0.52 -7.11 -2.50
CA THR A 173 0.66 -7.93 -1.29
C THR A 173 -0.46 -7.66 -0.29
N GLY A 174 -0.67 -6.40 0.09
CA GLY A 174 -1.77 -6.01 0.99
C GLY A 174 -3.16 -6.33 0.41
N SER A 175 -3.34 -6.11 -0.89
CA SER A 175 -4.58 -6.47 -1.60
C SER A 175 -4.87 -7.97 -1.56
N GLY A 176 -3.84 -8.83 -1.64
CA GLY A 176 -3.97 -10.27 -1.50
C GLY A 176 -4.60 -10.67 -0.16
N GLY A 177 -4.14 -10.04 0.92
CA GLY A 177 -4.71 -10.25 2.26
C GLY A 177 -6.17 -9.83 2.37
N ILE A 178 -6.53 -8.66 1.83
CA ILE A 178 -7.91 -8.17 1.81
C ILE A 178 -8.83 -9.13 1.04
N VAL A 179 -8.39 -9.56 -0.15
CA VAL A 179 -9.19 -10.45 -1.02
C VAL A 179 -9.39 -11.82 -0.37
N HIS A 180 -8.38 -12.35 0.31
CA HIS A 180 -8.48 -13.61 1.04
C HIS A 180 -9.50 -13.50 2.19
N ALA A 181 -9.31 -12.54 3.09
CA ALA A 181 -10.20 -12.33 4.24
C ALA A 181 -11.67 -12.11 3.82
N ALA A 182 -11.91 -11.35 2.74
CA ALA A 182 -13.25 -11.11 2.23
C ALA A 182 -13.93 -12.37 1.66
N ARG A 183 -13.17 -13.30 1.07
CA ARG A 183 -13.69 -14.58 0.57
C ARG A 183 -14.08 -15.50 1.71
N ASP A 184 -13.23 -15.63 2.72
CA ASP A 184 -13.47 -16.49 3.87
C ASP A 184 -14.66 -16.01 4.69
N TRP A 185 -14.80 -14.70 4.88
CA TRP A 185 -15.97 -14.12 5.53
C TRP A 185 -17.28 -14.51 4.81
N ARG A 186 -17.33 -14.42 3.47
CA ARG A 186 -18.51 -14.84 2.70
C ARG A 186 -18.81 -16.33 2.87
N MET A 187 -17.79 -17.17 2.94
CA MET A 187 -17.94 -18.62 3.15
C MET A 187 -18.43 -18.94 4.56
N GLY A 188 -17.87 -18.28 5.58
CA GLY A 188 -18.30 -18.39 6.98
C GLY A 188 -19.75 -17.92 7.18
N HIS A 189 -20.13 -16.80 6.56
CA HIS A 189 -21.49 -16.27 6.63
C HIS A 189 -22.52 -17.18 5.96
N ARG A 190 -22.16 -17.80 4.81
CA ARG A 190 -22.99 -18.84 4.16
C ARG A 190 -23.15 -20.10 5.00
N ARG A 191 -22.09 -20.53 5.70
CA ARG A 191 -22.14 -21.69 6.62
C ARG A 191 -23.01 -21.39 7.85
N ARG A 192 -22.92 -20.17 8.41
CA ARG A 192 -23.78 -19.70 9.50
C ARG A 192 -25.25 -19.59 9.06
N SER A 193 -25.55 -19.00 7.90
CA SER A 193 -26.93 -18.88 7.40
C SER A 193 -27.55 -20.22 7.00
N GLY A 194 -26.74 -21.17 6.48
CA GLY A 194 -27.17 -22.53 6.16
C GLY A 194 -27.53 -23.38 7.38
N ARG A 195 -26.84 -23.19 8.52
CA ARG A 195 -27.21 -23.86 9.79
C ARG A 195 -28.56 -23.40 10.33
N VAL A 196 -28.91 -22.12 10.14
CA VAL A 196 -30.22 -21.60 10.57
C VAL A 196 -31.36 -22.27 9.80
N HIS A 197 -31.17 -22.64 8.54
CA HIS A 197 -32.20 -23.31 7.74
C HIS A 197 -32.38 -24.81 8.06
N HIS A 198 -31.36 -25.48 8.61
CA HIS A 198 -31.48 -26.90 8.94
C HIS A 198 -32.18 -27.15 10.29
N ASN A 199 -32.07 -26.21 11.24
CA ASN A 199 -32.73 -26.32 12.55
C ASN A 199 -34.22 -25.96 12.55
N LEU A 200 -34.75 -25.38 11.47
CA LEU A 200 -36.18 -25.05 11.35
C LEU A 200 -37.04 -26.17 10.73
N ARG A 201 -36.45 -27.30 10.33
CA ARG A 201 -37.16 -28.46 9.76
C ARG A 201 -37.31 -29.65 10.71
N GLN A 202 -36.91 -29.51 11.98
CA GLN A 202 -37.04 -30.57 13.00
C GLN A 202 -37.96 -30.19 14.17
N ARG A 203 -38.96 -29.32 13.92
CA ARG A 203 -40.07 -29.09 14.86
C ARG A 203 -41.39 -29.20 14.14
#